data_AF-A0A0J7N4V3-F1
#
_entry.id   AF-A0A0J7N4V3-F1
#
_cell.length_a   1.000
_cell.length_b   1.000
_cell.length_c   1.000
_cell.angle_alpha   90.00
_cell.angle_beta   90.00
_cell.angle_gamma   90.00
#
_symmetry.space_group_name_H-M   'P 1'
#
loop_
_entity.id
_entity.type
_entity.pdbx_description
1 polymer ?
#
loop_
_entity_poly.entity_id
_entity_poly.type
_entity_poly.pdbx_seq_one_letter_code
_entity_poly.pdbx_strand_id
1 'polypeptide(L)'
;MPAQFRELFAYICIFGTPTDVPTLWNRYQDHMIEDFVHKNVVNPENMALNHIQEILRNNGSSCENFQLPISVPVNIYATEYNVDEERRCDYLLSTLNPEQKHVYDIVMRAIDNENEPQRLFCIDGFVGSDKTYLFNTFLSVI
;
A
#
# COMPACT_ATOMS: atom_id res chain seq x y z
N MET A 1 0.87 -14.43 2.36
CA MET A 1 1.52 -13.62 1.30
C MET A 1 0.70 -13.48 0.00
N PRO A 2 -0.62 -13.16 0.00
CA PRO A 2 -1.35 -13.05 -1.27
C PRO A 2 -1.06 -11.78 -2.08
N ALA A 3 -0.80 -10.65 -1.40
CA ALA A 3 -0.45 -9.38 -2.04
C ALA A 3 0.80 -9.49 -2.92
N GLN A 4 1.83 -10.16 -2.41
CA GLN A 4 3.08 -10.38 -3.14
C GLN A 4 2.88 -11.27 -4.37
N PHE A 5 1.96 -12.24 -4.33
CA PHE A 5 1.61 -13.03 -5.51
C PHE A 5 0.90 -12.18 -6.57
N ARG A 6 0.01 -11.27 -6.17
CA ARG A 6 -0.64 -10.32 -7.09
C ARG A 6 0.38 -9.40 -7.75
N GLU A 7 1.35 -8.87 -6.99
CA GLU A 7 2.45 -8.05 -7.52
C GLU A 7 3.31 -8.83 -8.52
N LEU A 8 3.76 -10.03 -8.14
CA LEU A 8 4.56 -10.89 -9.01
C LEU A 8 3.82 -11.21 -10.30
N PHE A 9 2.52 -11.54 -10.23
CA PHE A 9 1.69 -11.78 -11.40
C PHE A 9 1.63 -10.56 -12.33
N ALA A 10 1.41 -9.37 -11.78
CA ALA A 10 1.40 -8.12 -12.56
C ALA A 10 2.75 -7.87 -13.24
N TYR A 11 3.87 -8.08 -12.55
CA TYR A 11 5.20 -7.94 -13.13
C TYR A 11 5.53 -9.00 -14.19
N ILE A 12 5.04 -10.24 -14.04
CA ILE A 12 5.12 -11.25 -15.10
C ILE A 12 4.34 -10.77 -16.33
N CYS A 13 3.17 -10.17 -16.17
CA CYS A 13 2.41 -9.62 -17.29
C CYS A 13 3.19 -8.50 -18.01
N ILE A 14 3.80 -7.59 -17.25
CA ILE A 14 4.53 -6.44 -17.79
C ILE A 14 5.85 -6.86 -18.48
N PHE A 15 6.65 -7.71 -17.83
CA PHE A 15 8.03 -7.98 -18.21
C PHE A 15 8.28 -9.39 -18.75
N GLY A 16 7.40 -10.35 -18.44
CA GLY A 16 7.62 -11.78 -18.71
C GLY A 16 7.13 -12.26 -20.08
N THR A 17 6.45 -11.42 -20.86
CA THR A 17 5.83 -11.80 -22.16
C THR A 17 5.08 -13.14 -22.11
N PRO A 18 4.17 -13.35 -21.14
CA PRO A 18 3.45 -14.63 -21.01
C PRO A 18 2.58 -14.91 -22.24
N THR A 19 2.60 -16.17 -22.69
CA THR A 19 1.84 -16.60 -23.88
C THR A 19 0.32 -16.65 -23.63
N ASP A 20 -0.10 -16.97 -22.40
CA ASP A 20 -1.52 -17.11 -22.01
C ASP A 20 -1.72 -16.65 -20.56
N VAL A 21 -2.04 -15.36 -20.41
CA VAL A 21 -2.30 -14.74 -19.10
C VAL A 21 -3.60 -15.25 -18.46
N PRO A 22 -4.72 -15.43 -19.18
CA PRO A 22 -5.94 -16.01 -18.59
C PRO A 22 -5.73 -17.39 -17.96
N THR A 23 -4.98 -18.29 -18.61
CA THR A 23 -4.66 -19.59 -18.03
C THR A 23 -3.78 -19.46 -16.79
N LEU A 24 -2.82 -18.54 -16.79
CA LEU A 24 -1.99 -18.27 -15.62
C LEU A 24 -2.81 -17.74 -14.45
N TRP A 25 -3.73 -16.80 -14.71
CA TRP A 25 -4.67 -16.29 -13.72
C TRP A 25 -5.50 -17.42 -13.11
N ASN A 26 -6.19 -18.19 -13.95
CA ASN A 26 -7.08 -19.25 -13.49
C ASN A 26 -6.35 -20.32 -12.66
N ARG A 27 -5.06 -20.55 -12.92
CA ARG A 27 -4.24 -21.51 -12.19
C ARG A 27 -3.83 -21.05 -10.80
N TYR A 28 -3.60 -19.75 -10.61
CA TYR A 28 -3.01 -19.21 -9.37
C TYR A 28 -3.93 -18.25 -8.61
N GLN A 29 -5.13 -17.96 -9.12
CA GLN A 29 -6.07 -17.02 -8.49
C GLN A 29 -6.38 -17.38 -7.04
N ASP A 30 -6.54 -18.66 -6.69
CA ASP A 30 -6.84 -19.09 -5.33
C ASP A 30 -5.81 -18.60 -4.31
N HIS A 31 -4.52 -18.57 -4.69
CA HIS A 31 -3.44 -18.04 -3.85
C HIS A 31 -3.40 -16.51 -3.84
N MET A 32 -3.86 -15.87 -4.91
CA MET A 32 -3.92 -14.42 -5.03
C MET A 32 -5.14 -13.81 -4.32
N ILE A 33 -6.16 -14.60 -4.00
CA ILE A 33 -7.39 -14.13 -3.32
C ILE A 33 -7.48 -14.57 -1.86
N GLU A 34 -6.56 -15.39 -1.38
CA GLU A 34 -6.60 -16.07 -0.07
C GLU A 34 -6.85 -15.08 1.10
N ASP A 35 -6.21 -13.92 1.11
CA ASP A 35 -6.38 -12.90 2.15
C ASP A 35 -7.78 -12.27 2.13
N PHE A 36 -8.34 -12.06 0.95
CA PHE A 36 -9.70 -11.54 0.79
C PHE A 36 -10.75 -12.57 1.18
N VAL A 37 -10.52 -13.85 0.88
CA VAL A 37 -11.37 -14.96 1.32
C VAL A 37 -11.37 -15.06 2.85
N HIS A 38 -10.19 -15.03 3.48
CA HIS A 38 -10.09 -15.04 4.95
C HIS A 38 -10.78 -13.83 5.62
N LYS A 39 -10.84 -12.69 4.93
CA LYS A 39 -11.55 -11.48 5.38
C LYS A 39 -13.05 -11.48 5.06
N ASN A 40 -13.60 -12.57 4.49
CA ASN A 40 -15.01 -12.67 4.06
C ASN A 40 -15.44 -11.54 3.11
N VAL A 41 -14.54 -11.11 2.22
CA VAL A 41 -14.85 -10.12 1.19
C VAL A 41 -15.87 -10.70 0.19
N VAL A 42 -16.90 -9.92 -0.16
CA VAL A 42 -18.01 -10.35 -1.03
C VAL A 42 -17.53 -10.80 -2.42
N ASN A 43 -16.53 -10.13 -2.98
CA ASN A 43 -15.96 -10.48 -4.28
C ASN A 43 -14.41 -10.42 -4.23
N PRO A 44 -13.77 -11.51 -3.77
CA PRO A 44 -12.33 -11.53 -3.55
C PRO A 44 -11.53 -11.54 -4.86
N GLU A 45 -12.08 -12.13 -5.93
CA GLU A 45 -11.51 -12.08 -7.28
C GLU A 45 -11.44 -10.65 -7.82
N ASN A 46 -12.55 -9.90 -7.71
CA ASN A 46 -12.59 -8.50 -8.15
C ASN A 46 -11.60 -7.61 -7.38
N MET A 47 -11.40 -7.89 -6.10
CA MET A 47 -10.39 -7.19 -5.29
C MET A 47 -8.97 -7.49 -5.76
N ALA A 48 -8.66 -8.76 -6.05
CA ALA A 48 -7.36 -9.13 -6.58
C ALA A 48 -7.10 -8.53 -7.98
N LEU A 49 -8.11 -8.55 -8.85
CA LEU A 49 -8.03 -7.93 -10.18
C LEU A 49 -7.87 -6.41 -10.11
N ASN A 50 -8.54 -5.73 -9.18
CA ASN A 50 -8.34 -4.29 -8.94
C ASN A 50 -6.91 -3.96 -8.51
N HIS A 51 -6.36 -4.76 -7.59
CA HIS A 51 -4.97 -4.57 -7.15
C HIS A 51 -3.98 -4.72 -8.30
N ILE A 52 -4.17 -5.75 -9.14
CA ILE A 52 -3.37 -5.96 -10.35
C ILE A 52 -3.56 -4.82 -11.34
N GLN A 53 -4.81 -4.37 -11.56
CA GLN A 53 -5.15 -3.28 -12.47
C GLN A 53 -4.44 -1.98 -12.10
N GLU A 54 -4.30 -1.65 -10.82
CA GLU A 54 -3.54 -0.46 -10.39
C GLU A 54 -2.04 -0.57 -10.70
N ILE A 55 -1.43 -1.73 -10.45
CA ILE A 55 -0.02 -1.96 -10.79
C ILE A 55 0.20 -1.86 -12.30
N LEU A 56 -0.68 -2.49 -13.08
CA LEU A 56 -0.63 -2.41 -14.55
C LEU A 56 -0.80 -0.98 -15.04
N ARG A 57 -1.75 -0.22 -14.47
CA ARG A 57 -2.01 1.18 -14.81
C ARG A 57 -0.80 2.07 -14.56
N ASN A 58 -0.14 1.88 -13.41
CA ASN A 58 1.10 2.58 -13.06
C ASN A 58 2.26 2.29 -14.03
N ASN A 59 2.19 1.16 -14.74
CA ASN A 59 3.16 0.77 -15.77
C ASN A 59 2.64 1.00 -17.21
N GLY A 60 1.57 1.80 -17.38
CA GLY A 60 1.03 2.16 -18.70
C GLY A 60 0.26 1.04 -19.42
N SER A 61 -0.22 0.04 -18.69
CA SER A 61 -1.02 -1.07 -19.23
C SER A 61 -2.36 -1.23 -18.49
N SER A 62 -3.11 -2.29 -18.79
CA SER A 62 -4.40 -2.60 -18.17
C SER A 62 -4.66 -4.10 -18.16
N CYS A 63 -5.63 -4.55 -17.36
CA CYS A 63 -6.09 -5.94 -17.38
C CYS A 63 -6.64 -6.34 -18.77
N GLU A 64 -7.29 -5.41 -19.47
CA GLU A 64 -7.82 -5.61 -20.82
C GLU A 64 -6.73 -6.00 -21.83
N ASN A 65 -5.55 -5.38 -21.75
CA ASN A 65 -4.40 -5.71 -22.62
C ASN A 65 -3.95 -7.17 -22.49
N PHE A 66 -4.25 -7.81 -21.36
CA PHE A 66 -3.89 -9.19 -21.06
C PHE A 66 -5.10 -10.14 -21.07
N GLN A 67 -6.24 -9.69 -21.62
CA GLN A 67 -7.48 -10.49 -21.70
C GLN A 67 -8.01 -10.95 -20.33
N LEU A 68 -7.67 -10.23 -19.27
CA LEU A 68 -8.18 -10.49 -17.93
C LEU A 68 -9.58 -9.86 -17.77
N PRO A 69 -10.41 -10.40 -16.86
CA PRO A 69 -11.70 -9.79 -16.56
C PRO A 69 -11.50 -8.34 -16.10
N ILE A 70 -12.35 -7.45 -16.62
CA ILE A 70 -12.35 -6.05 -16.21
C ILE A 70 -12.83 -5.98 -14.76
N SER A 71 -11.98 -5.47 -13.87
CA SER A 71 -12.38 -5.26 -12.49
C SER A 71 -13.39 -4.11 -12.39
N VAL A 72 -14.43 -4.31 -11.58
CA VAL A 72 -15.32 -3.22 -11.19
C VAL A 72 -14.53 -2.34 -10.23
N PRO A 73 -14.41 -1.02 -10.48
CA PRO A 73 -13.61 -0.14 -9.64
C PRO A 73 -14.18 -0.16 -8.22
N VAL A 74 -13.41 -0.73 -7.30
CA VAL A 74 -13.65 -0.68 -5.87
C VAL A 74 -12.51 0.13 -5.28
N ASN A 75 -12.80 1.04 -4.35
CA ASN A 75 -11.76 1.78 -3.66
C ASN A 75 -10.95 0.81 -2.80
N ILE A 76 -9.79 0.37 -3.30
CA ILE A 76 -8.90 -0.61 -2.66
C ILE A 76 -8.39 -0.06 -1.31
N TYR A 77 -8.25 1.26 -1.20
CA TYR A 77 -7.84 1.96 0.03
C TYR A 77 -8.89 1.89 1.15
N ALA A 78 -10.16 1.58 0.84
CA ALA A 78 -11.19 1.44 1.87
C ALA A 78 -11.13 0.09 2.62
N THR A 79 -10.37 -0.88 2.10
CA THR A 79 -10.34 -2.27 2.62
C THR A 79 -9.02 -2.68 3.25
N GLU A 80 -8.02 -1.81 3.26
CA GLU A 80 -6.83 -1.97 4.11
C GLU A 80 -7.07 -1.39 5.50
N TYR A 81 -8.18 -1.78 6.15
CA TYR A 81 -8.26 -1.67 7.60
C TYR A 81 -7.39 -2.79 8.19
N ASN A 82 -6.07 -2.64 8.10
CA ASN A 82 -5.12 -3.55 8.69
C ASN A 82 -4.94 -3.14 10.16
N VAL A 83 -5.73 -3.77 11.03
CA VAL A 83 -5.69 -3.52 12.49
C VAL A 83 -4.28 -3.66 13.07
N ASP A 84 -3.43 -4.49 12.46
CA ASP A 84 -2.03 -4.63 12.89
C ASP A 84 -1.15 -3.44 12.45
N GLU A 85 -1.43 -2.82 11.31
CA GLU A 85 -0.78 -1.56 10.89
C GLU A 85 -1.24 -0.39 11.76
N GLU A 86 -2.53 -0.29 12.08
CA GLU A 86 -3.06 0.74 13.00
C GLU A 86 -2.45 0.59 14.41
N ARG A 87 -2.40 -0.65 14.94
CA ARG A 87 -1.72 -0.93 16.22
C ARG A 87 -0.23 -0.60 16.18
N ARG A 88 0.43 -0.86 15.06
CA ARG A 88 1.85 -0.53 14.87
C ARG A 88 2.04 0.99 14.81
N CYS A 89 1.17 1.70 14.12
CA CYS A 89 1.14 3.16 14.08
C CYS A 89 0.96 3.74 15.49
N ASP A 90 -0.08 3.32 16.21
CA ASP A 90 -0.34 3.74 17.60
C ASP A 90 0.85 3.45 18.52
N TYR A 91 1.47 2.28 18.36
CA TYR A 91 2.66 1.91 19.12
C TYR A 91 3.85 2.84 18.84
N LEU A 92 4.17 3.09 17.56
CA LEU A 92 5.25 4.00 17.16
C LEU A 92 5.01 5.42 17.70
N LEU A 93 3.78 5.93 17.61
CA LEU A 93 3.40 7.24 18.15
C LEU A 93 3.54 7.32 19.68
N SER A 94 3.18 6.24 20.38
CA SER A 94 3.28 6.18 21.85
C SER A 94 4.70 6.14 22.38
N THR A 95 5.67 5.75 21.55
CA THR A 95 7.07 5.51 21.92
C THR A 95 8.02 6.59 21.44
N LEU A 96 7.53 7.59 20.70
CA LEU A 96 8.32 8.77 20.35
C LEU A 96 8.83 9.47 21.61
N ASN A 97 10.12 9.84 21.60
CA ASN A 97 10.66 10.70 22.64
C ASN A 97 10.11 12.14 22.51
N PRO A 98 10.25 13.01 23.54
CA PRO A 98 9.66 14.35 23.52
C PRO A 98 10.09 15.23 22.33
N GLU A 99 11.35 15.11 21.88
CA GLU A 99 11.88 15.89 20.75
C GLU A 99 11.32 15.40 19.42
N GLN A 100 11.28 14.08 19.22
CA GLN A 100 10.69 13.45 18.05
C GLN A 100 9.20 13.76 17.95
N LYS A 101 8.47 13.69 19.07
CA LYS A 101 7.05 14.04 19.15
C LYS A 101 6.81 15.51 18.77
N HIS A 102 7.67 16.41 19.23
CA HIS A 102 7.58 17.81 18.85
C HIS A 102 7.74 18.03 17.34
N VAL A 103 8.72 17.36 16.71
CA VAL A 103 8.90 17.42 15.25
C VAL A 103 7.70 16.80 14.54
N TYR A 104 7.19 15.66 15.02
CA TYR A 104 6.02 15.00 14.47
C TYR A 104 4.79 15.91 14.46
N ASP A 105 4.47 16.55 15.59
CA ASP A 105 3.30 17.42 15.73
C ASP A 105 3.36 18.64 14.79
N ILE A 106 4.56 19.19 14.56
CA ILE A 106 4.76 20.32 13.64
C ILE A 106 4.50 19.88 12.19
N VAL A 107 5.08 18.74 11.79
CA VAL A 107 4.95 18.22 10.42
C VAL A 107 3.50 17.83 10.14
N MET A 108 2.83 17.11 11.05
CA MET A 108 1.43 16.72 10.87
C MET A 108 0.50 17.92 10.80
N ARG A 109 0.74 18.98 11.61
CA ARG A 109 -0.03 20.22 11.49
C ARG A 109 0.09 20.87 10.11
N ALA A 110 1.28 20.84 9.50
CA ALA A 110 1.49 21.37 8.17
C ALA A 110 0.88 20.50 7.05
N ILE A 111 0.65 19.20 7.32
CA ILE A 111 -0.07 18.29 6.42
C ILE A 111 -1.58 18.55 6.53
N ASP A 112 -2.11 18.62 7.75
CA ASP A 112 -3.54 18.76 8.02
C ASP A 112 -4.09 20.16 7.67
N ASN A 113 -3.22 21.18 7.57
CA ASN A 113 -3.61 22.55 7.27
C ASN A 113 -2.97 23.05 5.97
N GLU A 114 -3.75 23.08 4.88
CA GLU A 114 -3.32 23.58 3.57
C GLU A 114 -2.85 25.05 3.58
N ASN A 115 -3.25 25.83 4.58
CA ASN A 115 -2.87 27.23 4.72
C ASN A 115 -1.57 27.44 5.50
N GLU A 116 -0.87 26.38 5.92
CA GLU A 116 0.42 26.53 6.59
C GLU A 116 1.51 26.98 5.61
N PRO A 117 2.14 28.17 5.82
CA PRO A 117 3.21 28.64 4.95
C PRO A 117 4.50 27.81 5.07
N GLN A 118 4.72 27.11 6.19
CA GLN A 118 5.93 26.31 6.44
C GLN A 118 5.69 24.85 6.08
N ARG A 119 6.17 24.43 4.91
CA ARG A 119 6.00 23.05 4.39
C ARG A 119 7.33 22.34 4.10
N LEU A 120 8.46 23.02 4.32
CA LEU A 120 9.80 22.45 4.17
C LEU A 120 10.46 22.40 5.55
N PHE A 121 10.83 21.20 5.99
CA PHE A 121 11.45 20.95 7.29
C PHE A 121 12.81 20.30 7.11
N CYS A 122 13.80 20.75 7.88
CA CYS A 122 15.11 20.13 7.99
C CYS A 122 15.23 19.52 9.39
N ILE A 123 15.50 18.21 9.47
CA ILE A 123 15.59 17.48 10.74
C ILE A 123 17.06 17.17 11.05
N ASP A 124 17.64 18.00 11.90
CA ASP A 124 18.97 17.76 12.46
C ASP A 124 18.90 16.94 13.75
N GLY A 125 19.99 16.26 14.04
CA GLY A 125 20.07 15.29 15.13
C GLY A 125 21.35 14.49 15.02
N PHE A 126 21.85 14.09 16.18
CA PHE A 126 23.13 13.41 16.29
C PHE A 126 23.00 11.94 15.88
N VAL A 127 24.13 11.28 15.66
CA VAL A 127 24.16 9.82 15.49
C VAL A 127 23.55 9.19 16.76
N GLY A 128 22.55 8.33 16.58
CA GLY A 128 21.82 7.69 17.68
C GLY A 128 20.59 8.45 18.18
N SER A 129 20.20 9.57 17.56
CA SER A 129 18.90 10.24 17.83
C SER A 129 17.69 9.54 17.18
N ASP A 130 17.89 8.33 16.65
CA ASP A 130 16.86 7.51 16.01
C ASP A 130 16.00 8.25 14.96
N LYS A 131 16.62 9.12 14.15
CA LYS A 131 15.92 9.83 13.07
C LYS A 131 15.15 8.88 12.14
N THR A 132 15.74 7.73 11.84
CA THR A 132 15.11 6.67 11.05
C THR A 132 13.80 6.20 11.67
N TYR A 133 13.71 6.15 13.00
CA TYR A 133 12.50 5.80 13.71
C TYR A 133 11.39 6.83 13.50
N LEU A 134 11.73 8.11 13.58
CA LEU A 134 10.79 9.20 13.30
C LEU A 134 10.30 9.19 11.84
N PHE A 135 11.18 8.95 10.87
CA PHE A 135 10.78 8.82 9.46
C PHE A 135 9.85 7.62 9.22
N ASN A 136 10.14 6.48 9.83
CA ASN A 136 9.25 5.31 9.76
C ASN A 136 7.88 5.60 10.37
N THR A 137 7.81 6.44 11.41
CA THR A 137 6.55 6.85 12.03
C THR A 137 5.73 7.74 11.10
N PHE A 138 6.38 8.66 10.37
CA PHE A 138 5.68 9.44 9.34
C PHE A 138 5.11 8.54 8.23
N LEU A 139 5.89 7.58 7.76
CA LEU A 139 5.47 6.66 6.70
C LEU A 139 4.37 5.69 7.12
N SER A 140 4.19 5.43 8.42
CA SER A 140 3.08 4.61 8.90
C SER A 140 1.76 5.38 9.07
N VAL A 141 1.82 6.72 9.07
CA VAL A 141 0.67 7.59 9.32
C VAL A 141 0.12 8.20 8.03
N ILE A 142 1.01 8.57 7.10
CA ILE A 142 0.67 9.18 5.79
C ILE A 142 0.34 8.09 4.79
#